data_AF-A0A834Z867-F1
#
_entry.id   AF-A0A834Z867-F1
#
_cell.length_a   1.000
_cell.length_b   1.000
_cell.length_c   1.000
_cell.angle_alpha   90.00
_cell.angle_beta   90.00
_cell.angle_gamma   90.00
#
_symmetry.space_group_name_H-M   'P 1'
#
loop_
_entity.id
_entity.type
_entity.pdbx_description
1 polymer ?
#
loop_
_entity_poly.entity_id
_entity_poly.type
_entity_poly.pdbx_seq_one_letter_code
_entity_poly.pdbx_strand_id
1 'polypeptide(L)'
;MDLSSLFNSRVLLFLSSHQLIAGTCSHDPWFAIYLDIDLKNHKWGHYFICGYKGYYEFAKSKGVDVGVPVGLDVLVDGTVPTGSGLSSSAAFVCSSTIAIMAAFDVNFPKKEMAQLTCECERHIGTQSGGMDQAISIMAKSGFAELIDFNPIRATDVQLPAGGSFVIAHSLAESQKAVTAATNYNNRVVECRLAAIVIGIKLGMKPHDAISKVKTLSDVEGLCVSFANSRGSSDPVLTVKEILNEEPYTAEDIEKIIEESLPSVLGNSPTSLDVLRAAKHFKLFQRASHVYSEAKRVHDFKDTVLSKLSDEDILKRLGDLMNESHYSCSVLYECSCPELEELVKICRDNGALGARLTGAGWGGCAVALVKESIVPQFILNLKGSFYQSRIAKGVINNNDLGLYIFASKPSSGAAIFKF
;
A
#
# COMPACT_ATOMS: atom_id res chain seq x y z
N MET A 1 -20.98 4.59 28.85
CA MET A 1 -20.12 3.59 28.17
C MET A 1 -19.51 4.29 26.99
N ASP A 2 -18.20 4.44 27.02
CA ASP A 2 -17.42 5.21 26.05
C ASP A 2 -17.30 4.41 24.73
N LEU A 3 -18.04 4.84 23.71
CA LEU A 3 -18.09 4.23 22.38
C LEU A 3 -16.78 4.45 21.58
N SER A 4 -15.80 5.18 22.12
CA SER A 4 -14.48 5.37 21.48
C SER A 4 -13.58 4.12 21.54
N SER A 5 -13.96 3.09 22.30
CA SER A 5 -13.18 1.86 22.48
C SER A 5 -13.49 0.73 21.47
N LEU A 6 -14.50 0.91 20.61
CA LEU A 6 -15.07 -0.20 19.81
C LEU A 6 -14.50 -0.38 18.40
N PHE A 7 -13.63 0.50 17.90
CA PHE A 7 -13.12 0.41 16.52
C PHE A 7 -11.62 0.74 16.41
N ASN A 8 -10.79 -0.06 17.07
CA ASN A 8 -9.36 -0.12 16.75
C ASN A 8 -9.08 -1.44 16.03
N SER A 9 -8.97 -1.42 14.70
CA SER A 9 -8.48 -2.57 13.95
C SER A 9 -7.04 -2.89 14.39
N ARG A 10 -6.80 -4.14 14.83
CA ARG A 10 -5.51 -4.58 15.38
C ARG A 10 -5.21 -6.01 14.94
N VAL A 11 -3.94 -6.39 15.02
CA VAL A 11 -3.46 -7.78 14.96
C VAL A 11 -2.72 -8.05 16.26
N LEU A 12 -3.08 -9.13 16.95
CA LEU A 12 -2.46 -9.61 18.18
C LEU A 12 -1.80 -10.96 17.93
N LEU A 13 -0.57 -11.10 18.42
CA LEU A 13 0.18 -12.34 18.38
C LEU A 13 0.60 -12.72 19.78
N PHE A 14 0.28 -13.95 20.16
CA PHE A 14 0.83 -14.57 21.36
C PHE A 14 1.87 -15.60 20.93
N LEU A 15 3.08 -15.46 21.48
CA LEU A 15 4.22 -16.32 21.20
C LEU A 15 4.74 -16.94 22.50
N SER A 16 4.96 -18.24 22.46
CA SER A 16 5.76 -18.97 23.43
C SER A 16 6.93 -19.62 22.69
N SER A 17 8.15 -19.37 23.13
CA SER A 17 9.31 -20.13 22.68
C SER A 17 9.48 -21.36 23.57
N HIS A 18 9.74 -22.51 22.96
CA HIS A 18 10.26 -23.66 23.68
C HIS A 18 11.72 -23.84 23.29
N GLN A 19 12.62 -23.69 24.27
CA GLN A 19 13.96 -24.26 24.13
C GLN A 19 13.79 -25.77 24.11
N LEU A 20 13.80 -26.37 22.92
CA LEU A 20 14.01 -27.80 22.77
C LEU A 20 15.38 -28.11 23.39
N ILE A 21 15.35 -28.68 24.59
CA ILE A 21 16.50 -29.29 25.23
C ILE A 21 17.10 -30.25 24.21
N ALA A 22 18.39 -30.06 23.95
CA ALA A 22 19.19 -30.77 22.96
C ALA A 22 18.85 -32.27 22.85
N GLY A 23 18.29 -32.66 21.73
CA GLY A 23 18.33 -34.01 21.19
C GLY A 23 18.92 -33.91 19.79
N THR A 24 20.08 -34.51 19.59
CA THR A 24 20.90 -34.47 18.38
C THR A 24 20.10 -34.65 17.07
N CYS A 25 20.00 -33.58 16.28
CA CYS A 25 19.85 -33.68 14.83
C CYS A 25 20.65 -32.54 14.18
N SER A 26 21.97 -32.68 14.20
CA SER A 26 22.86 -31.95 13.30
C SER A 26 22.56 -32.39 11.87
N HIS A 27 22.11 -31.44 11.04
CA HIS A 27 21.74 -31.61 9.63
C HIS A 27 20.43 -32.33 9.37
N ASP A 28 19.31 -31.64 9.63
CA ASP A 28 18.03 -32.02 9.04
C ASP A 28 17.77 -31.17 7.76
N PRO A 29 18.05 -31.69 6.55
CA PRO A 29 17.77 -30.98 5.29
C PRO A 29 16.27 -30.72 5.07
N TRP A 30 15.40 -31.29 5.91
CA TRP A 30 13.94 -31.12 5.83
C TRP A 30 13.43 -29.78 6.40
N PHE A 31 14.18 -29.10 7.28
CA PHE A 31 13.75 -27.81 7.85
C PHE A 31 13.85 -26.65 6.85
N ALA A 32 14.78 -26.72 5.89
CA ALA A 32 14.92 -25.74 4.81
C ALA A 32 13.75 -25.80 3.81
N ILE A 33 13.04 -26.93 3.72
CA ILE A 33 11.96 -27.18 2.75
C ILE A 33 10.65 -26.44 3.13
N TYR A 34 10.49 -26.01 4.38
CA TYR A 34 9.25 -25.37 4.87
C TYR A 34 9.25 -23.83 4.85
N LEU A 35 10.37 -23.19 4.47
CA LEU A 35 10.45 -21.73 4.32
C LEU A 35 10.24 -21.25 2.88
N ASP A 36 10.12 -22.18 1.93
CA ASP A 36 9.74 -21.86 0.56
C ASP A 36 8.24 -21.58 0.49
N ILE A 37 7.90 -20.39 0.01
CA ILE A 37 6.53 -19.93 -0.11
C ILE A 37 5.99 -20.40 -1.45
N ASP A 38 4.98 -21.27 -1.43
CA ASP A 38 4.25 -21.64 -2.64
C ASP A 38 3.38 -20.46 -3.11
N LEU A 39 3.91 -19.72 -4.08
CA LEU A 39 3.24 -18.58 -4.71
C LEU A 39 2.03 -18.99 -5.56
N LYS A 40 1.89 -20.27 -5.92
CA LYS A 40 0.74 -20.75 -6.71
C LYS A 40 -0.45 -21.07 -5.80
N ASN A 41 -0.20 -21.52 -4.58
CA ASN A 41 -1.22 -21.86 -3.60
C ASN A 41 -1.12 -20.96 -2.36
N HIS A 42 -1.53 -19.69 -2.51
CA HIS A 42 -1.50 -18.73 -1.42
C HIS A 42 -2.31 -19.18 -0.20
N LYS A 43 -1.67 -19.18 0.98
CA LYS A 43 -2.29 -19.42 2.29
C LYS A 43 -1.96 -18.28 3.23
N TRP A 44 -2.87 -18.00 4.18
CA TRP A 44 -2.69 -16.93 5.16
C TRP A 44 -1.38 -17.06 5.95
N GLY A 45 -1.00 -18.30 6.34
CA GLY A 45 0.23 -18.58 7.08
C GLY A 45 1.52 -18.22 6.34
N HIS A 46 1.48 -18.05 5.01
CA HIS A 46 2.65 -17.61 4.24
C HIS A 46 3.11 -16.20 4.64
N TYR A 47 2.20 -15.32 5.08
CA TYR A 47 2.59 -13.99 5.58
C TYR A 47 3.41 -14.06 6.88
N PHE A 48 3.13 -15.03 7.75
CA PHE A 48 3.98 -15.29 8.91
C PHE A 48 5.36 -15.78 8.48
N ILE A 49 5.41 -16.72 7.52
CA ILE A 49 6.66 -17.26 6.97
C ILE A 49 7.50 -16.14 6.33
N CYS A 50 6.88 -15.18 5.63
CA CYS A 50 7.57 -13.99 5.11
C CYS A 50 8.32 -13.24 6.22
N GLY A 51 7.65 -12.97 7.34
CA GLY A 51 8.24 -12.27 8.48
C GLY A 51 9.35 -13.07 9.16
N TYR A 52 9.17 -14.39 9.30
CA TYR A 52 10.15 -15.30 9.88
C TYR A 52 11.39 -15.44 9.01
N LYS A 53 11.23 -15.73 7.71
CA LYS A 53 12.32 -15.82 6.74
C LYS A 53 13.12 -14.52 6.68
N GLY A 54 12.42 -13.39 6.53
CA GLY A 54 13.07 -12.08 6.42
C GLY A 54 13.83 -11.68 7.68
N TYR A 55 13.37 -12.07 8.88
CA TYR A 55 14.13 -11.86 10.13
C TYR A 55 15.52 -12.51 10.09
N TYR A 56 15.62 -13.79 9.72
CA TYR A 56 16.92 -14.49 9.66
C TYR A 56 17.83 -13.95 8.56
N GLU A 57 17.27 -13.62 7.39
CA GLU A 57 18.03 -13.00 6.29
C GLU A 57 18.59 -11.64 6.72
N PHE A 58 17.78 -10.83 7.39
CA PHE A 58 18.19 -9.53 7.89
C PHE A 58 19.24 -9.64 8.99
N ALA A 59 19.04 -10.50 9.99
CA ALA A 59 20.00 -10.74 11.05
C ALA A 59 21.36 -11.16 10.49
N LYS A 60 21.37 -12.08 9.52
CA LYS A 60 22.57 -12.50 8.79
C LYS A 60 23.22 -11.33 8.04
N SER A 61 22.43 -10.48 7.37
CA SER A 61 22.94 -9.31 6.65
C SER A 61 23.59 -8.27 7.58
N LYS A 62 23.14 -8.20 8.84
CA LYS A 62 23.67 -7.30 9.88
C LYS A 62 24.79 -7.93 10.71
N GLY A 63 25.15 -9.19 10.45
CA GLY A 63 26.14 -9.92 11.24
C GLY A 63 25.69 -10.21 12.68
N VAL A 64 24.38 -10.22 12.93
CA VAL A 64 23.80 -10.57 14.24
C VAL A 64 23.59 -12.09 14.26
N ASP A 65 24.24 -12.77 15.20
CA ASP A 65 24.01 -14.20 15.43
C ASP A 65 22.70 -14.37 16.21
N VAL A 66 21.70 -14.91 15.52
CA VAL A 66 20.36 -15.21 16.06
C VAL A 66 20.14 -16.72 16.24
N GLY A 67 21.22 -17.51 16.14
CA GLY A 67 21.17 -18.96 16.23
C GLY A 67 20.50 -19.62 15.03
N VAL A 68 20.18 -20.91 15.20
CA VAL A 68 19.46 -21.69 14.19
C VAL A 68 17.95 -21.46 14.30
N PRO A 69 17.19 -21.56 13.20
CA PRO A 69 15.73 -21.55 13.23
C PRO A 69 15.16 -22.53 14.26
N VAL A 70 14.19 -22.07 15.08
CA VAL A 70 13.47 -22.89 16.08
C VAL A 70 11.97 -22.90 15.81
N GLY A 71 11.27 -23.92 16.32
CA GLY A 71 9.81 -23.95 16.30
C GLY A 71 9.21 -22.89 17.23
N LEU A 72 8.07 -22.32 16.83
CA LEU A 72 7.32 -21.34 17.61
C LEU A 72 5.85 -21.78 17.71
N ASP A 73 5.28 -21.69 18.89
CA ASP A 73 3.82 -21.78 19.08
C ASP A 73 3.23 -20.37 18.99
N VAL A 74 2.35 -20.18 18.01
CA VAL A 74 1.80 -18.87 17.63
C VAL A 74 0.28 -18.92 17.66
N LEU A 75 -0.35 -18.01 18.40
CA LEU A 75 -1.77 -17.72 18.26
C LEU A 75 -1.94 -16.35 17.60
N VAL A 76 -2.74 -16.30 16.53
CA VAL A 76 -3.01 -15.09 15.74
C VAL A 76 -4.47 -14.69 15.87
N ASP A 77 -4.70 -13.43 16.24
CA ASP A 77 -6.02 -12.79 16.23
C ASP A 77 -5.95 -11.45 15.48
N GLY A 78 -6.94 -11.14 14.66
CA GLY A 78 -6.91 -9.93 13.83
C GLY A 78 -8.30 -9.45 13.42
N THR A 79 -8.52 -8.15 13.56
CA THR A 79 -9.81 -7.49 13.26
C THR A 79 -9.74 -6.56 12.05
N VAL A 80 -8.56 -6.41 11.42
CA VAL A 80 -8.42 -5.65 10.17
C VAL A 80 -9.13 -6.44 9.06
N PRO A 81 -10.13 -5.86 8.36
CA PRO A 81 -10.84 -6.57 7.30
C PRO A 81 -9.89 -7.10 6.22
N THR A 82 -10.03 -8.37 5.84
CA THR A 82 -9.20 -9.03 4.82
C THR A 82 -9.57 -8.57 3.42
N GLY A 83 -8.60 -8.42 2.51
CA GLY A 83 -8.87 -8.05 1.11
C GLY A 83 -9.49 -6.66 0.92
N SER A 84 -9.42 -5.82 1.94
CA SER A 84 -10.16 -4.57 2.05
C SER A 84 -9.38 -3.32 1.62
N GLY A 85 -8.12 -3.46 1.22
CA GLY A 85 -7.24 -2.30 1.01
C GLY A 85 -6.83 -1.58 2.31
N LEU A 86 -7.11 -2.16 3.48
CA LEU A 86 -6.66 -1.66 4.80
C LEU A 86 -5.39 -2.36 5.30
N SER A 87 -4.63 -2.98 4.39
CA SER A 87 -3.28 -3.49 4.67
C SER A 87 -3.19 -4.56 5.77
N SER A 88 -4.20 -5.45 5.86
CA SER A 88 -4.17 -6.60 6.79
C SER A 88 -2.97 -7.53 6.57
N SER A 89 -2.49 -7.69 5.34
CA SER A 89 -1.27 -8.45 5.03
C SER A 89 -0.03 -7.83 5.68
N ALA A 90 0.19 -6.53 5.46
CA ALA A 90 1.31 -5.79 6.02
C ALA A 90 1.25 -5.76 7.55
N ALA A 91 0.07 -5.54 8.13
CA ALA A 91 -0.11 -5.61 9.58
C ALA A 91 0.27 -6.98 10.15
N PHE A 92 -0.07 -8.07 9.45
CA PHE A 92 0.28 -9.42 9.87
C PHE A 92 1.78 -9.69 9.71
N VAL A 93 2.42 -9.26 8.62
CA VAL A 93 3.88 -9.37 8.46
C VAL A 93 4.62 -8.56 9.53
N CYS A 94 4.24 -7.29 9.73
CA CYS A 94 4.85 -6.42 10.74
C CYS A 94 4.71 -7.00 12.15
N SER A 95 3.51 -7.41 12.55
CA SER A 95 3.31 -8.01 13.87
C SER A 95 4.10 -9.31 14.00
N SER A 96 4.12 -10.17 12.97
CA SER A 96 4.88 -11.43 12.98
C SER A 96 6.37 -11.18 13.18
N THR A 97 6.97 -10.31 12.37
CA THR A 97 8.40 -9.98 12.48
C THR A 97 8.74 -9.38 13.84
N ILE A 98 7.93 -8.45 14.36
CA ILE A 98 8.16 -7.84 15.68
C ILE A 98 8.04 -8.87 16.80
N ALA A 99 7.04 -9.74 16.74
CA ALA A 99 6.80 -10.76 17.74
C ALA A 99 7.94 -11.81 17.74
N ILE A 100 8.41 -12.22 16.56
CA ILE A 100 9.57 -13.10 16.38
C ILE A 100 10.83 -12.45 16.97
N MET A 101 11.12 -11.20 16.59
CA MET A 101 12.25 -10.45 17.15
C MET A 101 12.19 -10.37 18.68
N ALA A 102 11.01 -10.10 19.24
CA ALA A 102 10.80 -10.05 20.68
C ALA A 102 11.04 -11.40 21.37
N ALA A 103 10.68 -12.52 20.73
CA ALA A 103 10.92 -13.86 21.25
C ALA A 103 12.41 -14.23 21.33
N PHE A 104 13.26 -13.60 20.50
CA PHE A 104 14.72 -13.75 20.51
C PHE A 104 15.45 -12.60 21.19
N ASP A 105 14.73 -11.70 21.88
CA ASP A 105 15.29 -10.49 22.53
C ASP A 105 16.11 -9.60 21.59
N VAL A 106 15.73 -9.56 20.31
CA VAL A 106 16.32 -8.69 19.29
C VAL A 106 15.45 -7.46 19.10
N ASN A 107 16.07 -6.29 18.98
CA ASN A 107 15.37 -5.05 18.72
C ASN A 107 16.13 -4.17 17.71
N PHE A 108 15.40 -3.54 16.80
CA PHE A 108 15.95 -2.61 15.82
C PHE A 108 15.18 -1.28 15.84
N PRO A 109 15.80 -0.17 15.40
CA PRO A 109 15.09 1.10 15.24
C PRO A 109 13.85 0.93 14.36
N LYS A 110 12.75 1.61 14.70
CA LYS A 110 11.47 1.55 13.95
C LYS A 110 11.63 1.74 12.43
N LYS A 111 12.55 2.62 12.02
CA LYS A 111 12.84 2.87 10.60
C LYS A 111 13.43 1.64 9.89
N GLU A 112 14.36 0.94 10.55
CA GLU A 112 14.94 -0.29 10.01
C GLU A 112 13.90 -1.41 10.00
N MET A 113 13.07 -1.50 11.05
CA MET A 113 11.96 -2.47 11.08
C MET A 113 10.96 -2.23 9.94
N ALA A 114 10.61 -0.98 9.65
CA ALA A 114 9.69 -0.64 8.56
C ALA A 114 10.22 -1.04 7.19
N GLN A 115 11.53 -0.86 6.97
CA GLN A 115 12.17 -1.30 5.73
C GLN A 115 12.25 -2.82 5.65
N LEU A 116 12.67 -3.47 6.75
CA LEU A 116 12.74 -4.93 6.86
C LEU A 116 11.40 -5.58 6.54
N THR A 117 10.31 -5.13 7.16
CA THR A 117 9.00 -5.77 6.98
C THR A 117 8.43 -5.56 5.58
N CYS A 118 8.81 -4.48 4.90
CA CYS A 118 8.52 -4.30 3.47
C CYS A 118 9.23 -5.36 2.61
N GLU A 119 10.51 -5.59 2.87
CA GLU A 119 11.30 -6.64 2.20
C GLU A 119 10.78 -8.04 2.53
N CYS A 120 10.36 -8.27 3.78
CA CYS A 120 9.70 -9.51 4.20
C CYS A 120 8.45 -9.77 3.36
N GLU A 121 7.52 -8.81 3.26
CA GLU A 121 6.23 -9.02 2.58
C GLU A 121 6.41 -9.35 1.09
N ARG A 122 7.42 -8.81 0.42
CA ARG A 122 7.70 -9.10 -1.00
C ARG A 122 7.96 -10.58 -1.30
N HIS A 123 8.32 -11.38 -0.29
CA HIS A 123 8.41 -12.83 -0.41
C HIS A 123 7.09 -13.51 -0.79
N ILE A 124 5.95 -12.83 -0.59
CA ILE A 124 4.63 -13.29 -1.04
C ILE A 124 4.40 -13.07 -2.55
N GLY A 125 5.37 -12.51 -3.29
CA GLY A 125 5.26 -12.28 -4.73
C GLY A 125 4.54 -11.00 -5.14
N THR A 126 4.06 -10.19 -4.17
CA THR A 126 3.57 -8.84 -4.47
C THR A 126 4.72 -7.84 -4.38
N GLN A 127 4.88 -7.00 -5.40
CA GLN A 127 5.94 -5.97 -5.42
C GLN A 127 5.47 -4.70 -4.71
N SER A 128 5.04 -4.83 -3.45
CA SER A 128 4.52 -3.71 -2.67
C SER A 128 5.59 -2.66 -2.34
N GLY A 129 5.13 -1.42 -2.22
CA GLY A 129 5.87 -0.33 -1.58
C GLY A 129 5.97 -0.52 -0.06
N GLY A 130 6.55 0.47 0.61
CA GLY A 130 6.81 0.45 2.06
C GLY A 130 5.81 1.23 2.92
N MET A 131 4.75 1.80 2.34
CA MET A 131 3.81 2.69 3.04
C MET A 131 3.11 1.98 4.20
N ASP A 132 2.52 0.82 3.92
CA ASP A 132 1.69 0.07 4.84
C ASP A 132 2.50 -0.39 6.07
N GLN A 133 3.72 -0.85 5.84
CA GLN A 133 4.62 -1.31 6.89
C GLN A 133 5.16 -0.13 7.70
N ALA A 134 5.54 0.95 7.03
CA ALA A 134 6.00 2.17 7.68
C ALA A 134 4.93 2.75 8.61
N ILE A 135 3.68 2.92 8.14
CA ILE A 135 2.61 3.44 9.01
C ILE A 135 2.27 2.45 10.13
N SER A 136 2.25 1.14 9.84
CA SER A 136 1.97 0.12 10.86
C SER A 136 2.97 0.17 12.01
N ILE A 137 4.24 0.50 11.75
CA ILE A 137 5.32 0.53 12.77
C ILE A 137 5.49 1.91 13.40
N MET A 138 5.44 2.96 12.59
CA MET A 138 5.84 4.31 12.96
C MET A 138 4.68 5.21 13.38
N ALA A 139 3.42 4.82 13.15
CA ALA A 139 2.26 5.65 13.48
C ALA A 139 2.25 6.12 14.94
N LYS A 140 1.73 7.33 15.12
CA LYS A 140 1.58 8.00 16.40
C LYS A 140 0.12 8.38 16.62
N SER A 141 -0.38 8.07 17.81
CA SER A 141 -1.77 8.38 18.18
C SER A 141 -2.04 9.88 18.01
N GLY A 142 -3.15 10.20 17.34
CA GLY A 142 -3.58 11.59 17.08
C GLY A 142 -2.96 12.27 15.87
N PHE A 143 -1.99 11.64 15.18
CA PHE A 143 -1.33 12.20 14.01
C PHE A 143 -1.48 11.29 12.80
N ALA A 144 -1.80 11.87 11.64
CA ALA A 144 -1.46 11.24 10.37
C ALA A 144 0.04 11.42 10.12
N GLU A 145 0.62 10.71 9.15
CA GLU A 145 2.05 10.79 8.85
C GLU A 145 2.25 11.06 7.35
N LEU A 146 3.10 12.02 7.01
CA LEU A 146 3.73 12.07 5.69
C LEU A 146 4.93 11.12 5.73
N ILE A 147 4.87 10.05 4.92
CA ILE A 147 5.93 9.05 4.84
C ILE A 147 6.76 9.31 3.58
N ASP A 148 8.03 9.67 3.78
CA ASP A 148 9.03 9.74 2.72
C ASP A 148 9.77 8.42 2.59
N PHE A 149 10.31 8.16 1.40
CA PHE A 149 11.18 7.03 1.11
C PHE A 149 12.55 7.51 0.60
N ASN A 150 13.59 6.69 0.74
CA ASN A 150 14.96 6.95 0.28
C ASN A 150 15.61 8.24 0.85
N PRO A 151 15.80 8.37 2.18
CA PRO A 151 15.57 7.37 3.23
C PRO A 151 14.16 7.44 3.83
N ILE A 152 13.75 6.36 4.53
CA ILE A 152 12.45 6.31 5.20
C ILE A 152 12.34 7.34 6.34
N ARG A 153 11.29 8.16 6.30
CA ARG A 153 10.94 9.13 7.34
C ARG A 153 9.42 9.19 7.50
N ALA A 154 8.96 9.39 8.73
CA ALA A 154 7.58 9.76 9.03
C ALA A 154 7.59 11.16 9.64
N THR A 155 6.74 12.05 9.11
CA THR A 155 6.57 13.41 9.61
C THR A 155 5.12 13.58 10.04
N ASP A 156 4.93 13.88 11.34
CA ASP A 156 3.63 14.13 11.93
C ASP A 156 2.82 15.18 11.14
N VAL A 157 1.56 14.84 10.84
CA VAL A 157 0.55 15.72 10.22
C VAL A 157 -0.68 15.73 11.12
N GLN A 158 -0.85 16.83 11.86
CA GLN A 158 -2.02 17.05 12.71
C GLN A 158 -3.21 17.45 11.84
N LEU A 159 -4.17 16.55 11.67
CA LEU A 159 -5.40 16.82 10.91
C LEU A 159 -6.24 17.94 11.58
N PRO A 160 -6.96 18.77 10.80
CA PRO A 160 -7.77 19.85 11.34
C PRO A 160 -8.92 19.34 12.21
N ALA A 161 -9.40 20.16 13.14
CA ALA A 161 -10.53 19.81 13.97
C ALA A 161 -11.84 19.79 13.16
N GLY A 162 -12.86 19.10 13.68
CA GLY A 162 -14.21 19.10 13.08
C GLY A 162 -14.38 18.20 11.85
N GLY A 163 -13.34 17.50 11.40
CA GLY A 163 -13.40 16.46 10.39
C GLY A 163 -13.10 15.07 10.95
N SER A 164 -13.79 14.07 10.41
CA SER A 164 -13.58 12.65 10.70
C SER A 164 -13.46 11.86 9.41
N PHE A 165 -12.65 10.81 9.45
CA PHE A 165 -12.54 9.85 8.35
C PHE A 165 -13.43 8.65 8.64
N VAL A 166 -14.38 8.37 7.73
CA VAL A 166 -15.22 7.18 7.75
C VAL A 166 -14.70 6.21 6.70
N ILE A 167 -14.43 4.98 7.14
CA ILE A 167 -14.05 3.87 6.28
C ILE A 167 -15.32 3.09 5.93
N ALA A 168 -15.50 2.78 4.65
CA ALA A 168 -16.61 1.99 4.16
C ALA A 168 -16.11 0.93 3.17
N HIS A 169 -16.47 -0.34 3.37
CA HIS A 169 -16.08 -1.46 2.54
C HIS A 169 -17.06 -1.64 1.38
N SER A 170 -16.56 -1.77 0.15
CA SER A 170 -17.38 -1.92 -1.08
C SER A 170 -18.02 -3.31 -1.22
N LEU A 171 -17.49 -4.28 -0.47
CA LEU A 171 -17.80 -5.72 -0.52
C LEU A 171 -17.31 -6.42 -1.80
N ALA A 172 -16.65 -5.69 -2.70
CA ALA A 172 -15.86 -6.30 -3.75
C ALA A 172 -14.52 -6.77 -3.16
N GLU A 173 -14.21 -8.05 -3.36
CA GLU A 173 -12.95 -8.63 -2.88
C GLU A 173 -11.80 -8.25 -3.82
N SER A 174 -10.73 -7.67 -3.26
CA SER A 174 -9.49 -7.42 -3.99
C SER A 174 -8.50 -8.56 -3.74
N GLN A 175 -8.42 -9.51 -4.69
CA GLN A 175 -7.43 -10.60 -4.65
C GLN A 175 -6.07 -10.13 -5.20
N LYS A 176 -5.40 -9.25 -4.44
CA LYS A 176 -4.17 -8.55 -4.84
C LYS A 176 -3.06 -9.48 -5.34
N ALA A 177 -2.82 -10.60 -4.65
CA ALA A 177 -1.76 -11.54 -5.01
C ALA A 177 -2.11 -12.37 -6.25
N VAL A 178 -3.36 -12.86 -6.33
CA VAL A 178 -3.84 -13.71 -7.43
C VAL A 178 -3.90 -12.93 -8.75
N THR A 179 -4.39 -11.69 -8.70
CA THR A 179 -4.52 -10.83 -9.89
C THR A 179 -3.30 -9.93 -10.12
N ALA A 180 -2.19 -10.18 -9.40
CA ALA A 180 -1.05 -9.27 -9.39
C ALA A 180 -0.50 -9.02 -10.81
N ALA A 181 -0.37 -10.06 -11.63
CA ALA A 181 0.20 -9.98 -12.97
C ALA A 181 -0.62 -9.10 -13.93
N THR A 182 -1.93 -8.97 -13.74
CA THR A 182 -2.81 -8.14 -14.58
C THR A 182 -3.12 -6.77 -13.95
N ASN A 183 -3.07 -6.69 -12.62
CA ASN A 183 -3.44 -5.51 -11.84
C ASN A 183 -2.21 -4.89 -11.15
N TYR A 184 -1.93 -5.28 -9.90
CA TYR A 184 -0.97 -4.57 -9.04
C TYR A 184 0.47 -4.56 -9.60
N ASN A 185 1.04 -5.73 -9.89
CA ASN A 185 2.40 -5.82 -10.45
C ASN A 185 2.46 -5.28 -11.89
N ASN A 186 1.34 -5.35 -12.64
CA ASN A 186 1.27 -4.72 -13.96
C ASN A 186 1.49 -3.20 -13.85
N ARG A 187 0.83 -2.53 -12.91
CA ARG A 187 1.05 -1.10 -12.65
C ARG A 187 2.48 -0.77 -12.25
N VAL A 188 3.10 -1.61 -11.42
CA VAL A 188 4.52 -1.47 -11.04
C VAL A 188 5.42 -1.55 -12.27
N VAL A 189 5.18 -2.51 -13.17
CA VAL A 189 5.93 -2.65 -14.43
C VAL A 189 5.68 -1.45 -15.35
N GLU A 190 4.43 -1.03 -15.56
CA GLU A 190 4.10 0.15 -16.37
C GLU A 190 4.81 1.41 -15.86
N CYS A 191 4.81 1.66 -14.55
CA CYS A 191 5.53 2.79 -13.95
C CYS A 191 7.05 2.70 -14.15
N ARG A 192 7.64 1.50 -13.97
CA ARG A 192 9.08 1.29 -14.18
C ARG A 192 9.48 1.50 -15.64
N LEU A 193 8.71 0.97 -16.58
CA LEU A 193 8.95 1.16 -18.01
C LEU A 193 8.77 2.63 -18.41
N ALA A 194 7.74 3.30 -17.88
CA ALA A 194 7.53 4.74 -18.11
C ALA A 194 8.74 5.56 -17.64
N ALA A 195 9.28 5.26 -16.46
CA ALA A 195 10.46 5.94 -15.93
C ALA A 195 11.69 5.76 -16.84
N ILE A 196 11.96 4.52 -17.29
CA ILE A 196 13.09 4.24 -18.20
C ILE A 196 12.91 4.98 -19.53
N VAL A 197 11.73 4.89 -20.14
CA VAL A 197 11.43 5.56 -21.42
C VAL A 197 11.54 7.08 -21.31
N ILE A 198 11.02 7.67 -20.22
CA ILE A 198 11.17 9.10 -19.94
C ILE A 198 12.66 9.47 -19.84
N GLY A 199 13.44 8.72 -19.05
CA GLY A 199 14.87 8.96 -18.89
C GLY A 199 15.61 8.96 -20.22
N ILE A 200 15.35 7.98 -21.09
CA ILE A 200 15.98 7.89 -22.42
C ILE A 200 15.57 9.06 -23.31
N LYS A 201 14.27 9.37 -23.38
CA LYS A 201 13.77 10.49 -24.20
C LYS A 201 14.26 11.85 -23.70
N LEU A 202 14.66 11.95 -22.43
CA LEU A 202 15.30 13.12 -21.84
C LEU A 202 16.84 13.10 -21.90
N GLY A 203 17.43 12.16 -22.63
CA GLY A 203 18.86 12.14 -22.96
C GLY A 203 19.72 11.17 -22.18
N MET A 204 19.14 10.29 -21.33
CA MET A 204 19.90 9.18 -20.76
C MET A 204 20.23 8.13 -21.84
N LYS A 205 21.42 7.53 -21.76
CA LYS A 205 21.74 6.38 -22.59
C LYS A 205 20.88 5.17 -22.17
N PRO A 206 20.42 4.31 -23.11
CA PRO A 206 19.56 3.18 -22.76
C PRO A 206 20.11 2.28 -21.66
N HIS A 207 21.39 1.90 -21.75
CA HIS A 207 22.08 1.11 -20.72
C HIS A 207 22.07 1.77 -19.33
N ASP A 208 22.30 3.09 -19.27
CA ASP A 208 22.27 3.84 -18.01
C ASP A 208 20.85 3.92 -17.44
N ALA A 209 19.84 4.14 -18.29
CA ALA A 209 18.44 4.18 -17.86
C ALA A 209 18.00 2.82 -17.29
N ILE A 210 18.27 1.71 -17.99
CA ILE A 210 17.92 0.35 -17.54
C ILE A 210 18.56 0.00 -16.19
N SER A 211 19.85 0.34 -16.03
CA SER A 211 20.62 -0.01 -14.84
C SER A 211 20.28 0.87 -13.63
N LYS A 212 20.10 2.18 -13.82
CA LYS A 212 19.98 3.16 -12.72
C LYS A 212 18.54 3.54 -12.39
N VAL A 213 17.62 3.56 -13.36
CA VAL A 213 16.23 3.99 -13.13
C VAL A 213 15.38 2.81 -12.67
N LYS A 214 14.76 2.96 -11.50
CA LYS A 214 13.87 1.96 -10.90
C LYS A 214 12.45 2.47 -10.73
N THR A 215 12.29 3.76 -10.49
CA THR A 215 11.02 4.43 -10.21
C THR A 215 10.90 5.75 -10.97
N LEU A 216 9.69 6.28 -11.05
CA LEU A 216 9.46 7.61 -11.63
C LEU A 216 10.16 8.74 -10.84
N SER A 217 10.36 8.57 -9.53
CA SER A 217 11.09 9.55 -8.72
C SER A 217 12.55 9.71 -9.16
N ASP A 218 13.19 8.64 -9.66
CA ASP A 218 14.58 8.70 -10.13
C ASP A 218 14.78 9.63 -11.34
N VAL A 219 13.72 9.87 -12.12
CA VAL A 219 13.72 10.75 -13.30
C VAL A 219 12.90 12.02 -13.11
N GLU A 220 12.32 12.24 -11.93
CA GLU A 220 11.49 13.42 -11.64
C GLU A 220 12.25 14.73 -11.82
N GLY A 221 13.52 14.78 -11.38
CA GLY A 221 14.37 15.96 -11.57
C GLY A 221 14.61 16.31 -13.03
N LEU A 222 14.71 15.30 -13.91
CA LEU A 222 14.79 15.50 -15.36
C LEU A 222 13.46 16.04 -15.90
N CYS A 223 12.33 15.49 -15.44
CA CYS A 223 11.00 15.94 -15.81
C CYS A 223 10.77 17.40 -15.43
N VAL A 224 11.11 17.79 -14.19
CA VAL A 224 10.96 19.17 -13.72
C VAL A 224 11.87 20.11 -14.50
N SER A 225 13.12 19.70 -14.79
CA SER A 225 14.05 20.50 -15.59
C SER A 225 13.53 20.74 -17.01
N PHE A 226 12.97 19.71 -17.64
CA PHE A 226 12.32 19.83 -18.94
C PHE A 226 11.12 20.79 -18.86
N ALA A 227 10.20 20.58 -17.93
CA ALA A 227 9.02 21.44 -17.75
C ALA A 227 9.40 22.90 -17.51
N ASN A 228 10.44 23.16 -16.70
CA ASN A 228 10.89 24.52 -16.38
C ASN A 228 11.35 25.27 -17.63
N SER A 229 12.01 24.58 -18.56
CA SER A 229 12.41 25.17 -19.83
C SER A 229 11.22 25.53 -20.75
N ARG A 230 9.98 25.13 -20.38
CA ARG A 230 8.70 25.40 -21.05
C ARG A 230 7.80 26.30 -20.18
N GLY A 231 8.32 26.85 -19.09
CA GLY A 231 7.61 27.76 -18.20
C GLY A 231 6.68 27.10 -17.19
N SER A 232 6.84 25.80 -16.90
CA SER A 232 6.05 25.07 -15.89
C SER A 232 6.96 24.38 -14.88
N SER A 233 6.56 24.31 -13.61
CA SER A 233 7.24 23.49 -12.60
C SER A 233 6.61 22.10 -12.44
N ASP A 234 5.52 21.81 -13.16
CA ASP A 234 4.78 20.55 -13.05
C ASP A 234 5.39 19.47 -13.97
N PRO A 235 5.94 18.36 -13.41
CA PRO A 235 6.50 17.27 -14.22
C PRO A 235 5.47 16.56 -15.10
N VAL A 236 4.16 16.71 -14.85
CA VAL A 236 3.10 16.17 -15.73
C VAL A 236 3.15 16.81 -17.12
N LEU A 237 3.64 18.05 -17.26
CA LEU A 237 3.85 18.66 -18.57
C LEU A 237 4.81 17.81 -19.42
N THR A 238 5.91 17.36 -18.82
CA THR A 238 6.89 16.52 -19.49
C THR A 238 6.28 15.20 -19.93
N VAL A 239 5.46 14.57 -19.08
CA VAL A 239 4.75 13.34 -19.48
C VAL A 239 3.90 13.58 -20.72
N LYS A 240 3.17 14.71 -20.77
CA LYS A 240 2.30 15.06 -21.89
C LYS A 240 3.02 15.28 -23.22
N GLU A 241 4.23 15.84 -23.17
CA GLU A 241 4.99 16.13 -24.38
C GLU A 241 5.85 14.94 -24.85
N ILE A 242 6.24 14.05 -23.93
CA ILE A 242 7.26 13.02 -24.20
C ILE A 242 6.67 11.62 -24.36
N LEU A 243 5.59 11.29 -23.65
CA LEU A 243 4.94 9.97 -23.77
C LEU A 243 3.71 10.04 -24.67
N ASN A 244 3.50 8.97 -25.43
CA ASN A 244 2.31 8.79 -26.24
C ASN A 244 1.15 8.44 -25.32
N GLU A 245 -0.02 9.04 -25.57
CA GLU A 245 -1.25 8.73 -24.83
C GLU A 245 -1.75 7.31 -25.15
N GLU A 246 -1.57 6.84 -26.40
CA GLU A 246 -1.92 5.47 -26.76
C GLU A 246 -1.02 4.44 -26.06
N PRO A 247 -1.58 3.26 -25.68
CA PRO A 247 -0.79 2.20 -25.06
C PRO A 247 0.37 1.73 -25.95
N TYR A 248 1.51 1.47 -25.32
CA TYR A 248 2.71 0.94 -25.98
C TYR A 248 2.62 -0.58 -26.08
N THR A 249 3.05 -1.16 -27.20
CA THR A 249 3.36 -2.60 -27.29
C THR A 249 4.71 -2.91 -26.63
N ALA A 250 5.03 -4.19 -26.43
CA ALA A 250 6.37 -4.57 -25.97
C ALA A 250 7.43 -4.12 -26.98
N GLU A 251 7.17 -4.34 -28.27
CA GLU A 251 8.06 -4.00 -29.38
C GLU A 251 8.34 -2.49 -29.46
N ASP A 252 7.33 -1.65 -29.23
CA ASP A 252 7.51 -0.20 -29.18
C ASP A 252 8.51 0.23 -28.09
N ILE A 253 8.43 -0.42 -26.92
CA ILE A 253 9.30 -0.12 -25.78
C ILE A 253 10.71 -0.67 -26.03
N GLU A 254 10.83 -1.92 -26.49
CA GLU A 254 12.11 -2.57 -26.80
C GLU A 254 12.92 -1.76 -27.83
N LYS A 255 12.24 -1.18 -28.83
CA LYS A 255 12.86 -0.28 -29.80
C LYS A 255 13.43 0.99 -29.16
N ILE A 256 12.78 1.55 -28.15
CA ILE A 256 13.23 2.76 -27.45
C ILE A 256 14.40 2.44 -26.50
N ILE A 257 14.32 1.32 -25.79
CA ILE A 257 15.31 0.94 -24.78
C ILE A 257 16.50 0.15 -25.36
N GLU A 258 16.44 -0.19 -26.66
CA GLU A 258 17.46 -0.95 -27.39
C GLU A 258 17.83 -2.29 -26.73
N GLU A 259 16.87 -2.91 -26.05
CA GLU A 259 17.02 -4.16 -25.30
C GLU A 259 15.66 -4.85 -25.14
N SER A 260 15.66 -6.16 -24.95
CA SER A 260 14.46 -6.96 -24.73
C SER A 260 13.87 -6.78 -23.32
N LEU A 261 12.53 -6.71 -23.19
CA LEU A 261 11.87 -6.58 -21.89
C LEU A 261 12.17 -7.75 -20.94
N PRO A 262 12.24 -9.02 -21.39
CA PRO A 262 12.66 -10.13 -20.53
C PRO A 262 14.06 -9.95 -19.95
N SER A 263 15.00 -9.33 -20.68
CA SER A 263 16.34 -9.02 -20.16
C SER A 263 16.28 -7.94 -19.07
N VAL A 264 15.53 -6.85 -19.32
CA VAL A 264 15.40 -5.72 -18.39
C VAL A 264 14.67 -6.08 -17.09
N LEU A 265 13.68 -6.98 -17.17
CA LEU A 265 12.81 -7.37 -16.05
C LEU A 265 13.12 -8.75 -15.48
N GLY A 266 14.09 -9.48 -16.06
CA GLY A 266 14.38 -10.89 -15.77
C GLY A 266 14.79 -11.20 -14.34
N ASN A 267 15.27 -10.21 -13.59
CA ASN A 267 15.63 -10.36 -12.18
C ASN A 267 14.42 -10.51 -11.24
N SER A 268 13.20 -10.41 -11.77
CA SER A 268 11.95 -10.53 -11.02
C SER A 268 11.01 -11.52 -11.73
N PRO A 269 10.83 -12.75 -11.19
CA PRO A 269 9.89 -13.73 -11.76
C PRO A 269 8.49 -13.16 -11.93
N THR A 270 8.04 -12.36 -10.95
CA THR A 270 6.73 -11.70 -10.95
C THR A 270 6.57 -10.63 -12.03
N SER A 271 7.68 -10.01 -12.47
CA SER A 271 7.65 -9.08 -13.61
C SER A 271 7.58 -9.83 -14.94
N LEU A 272 8.16 -11.03 -15.03
CA LEU A 272 8.01 -11.90 -16.19
C LEU A 272 6.56 -12.44 -16.31
N ASP A 273 5.86 -12.67 -15.20
CA ASP A 273 4.42 -12.98 -15.23
C ASP A 273 3.60 -11.86 -15.86
N VAL A 274 3.94 -10.59 -15.56
CA VAL A 274 3.30 -9.43 -16.19
C VAL A 274 3.54 -9.45 -17.70
N LEU A 275 4.77 -9.70 -18.17
CA LEU A 275 5.07 -9.75 -19.60
C LEU A 275 4.30 -10.86 -20.34
N ARG A 276 3.97 -11.96 -19.64
CA ARG A 276 3.13 -13.02 -20.21
C ARG A 276 1.65 -12.64 -20.29
N ALA A 277 1.18 -11.81 -19.37
CA ALA A 277 -0.24 -11.46 -19.24
C ALA A 277 -0.62 -10.17 -20.00
N ALA A 278 0.25 -9.16 -19.99
CA ALA A 278 0.02 -7.86 -20.56
C ALA A 278 0.35 -7.82 -22.05
N LYS A 279 -0.56 -7.27 -22.85
CA LYS A 279 -0.35 -7.03 -24.30
C LYS A 279 0.08 -5.59 -24.61
N HIS A 280 -0.28 -4.66 -23.73
CA HIS A 280 -0.01 -3.24 -23.90
C HIS A 280 0.30 -2.59 -22.55
N PHE A 281 1.05 -1.49 -22.56
CA PHE A 281 1.48 -0.75 -21.38
C PHE A 281 1.11 0.74 -21.48
N LYS A 282 0.32 1.23 -20.53
CA LYS A 282 -0.20 2.61 -20.51
C LYS A 282 0.72 3.60 -19.82
N LEU A 283 1.92 3.79 -20.38
CA LEU A 283 3.01 4.55 -19.75
C LEU A 283 2.60 5.99 -19.40
N PHE A 284 1.94 6.69 -20.32
CA PHE A 284 1.48 8.07 -20.14
C PHE A 284 0.53 8.20 -18.94
N GLN A 285 -0.49 7.34 -18.86
CA GLN A 285 -1.52 7.42 -17.84
C GLN A 285 -0.93 7.10 -16.46
N ARG A 286 -0.05 6.11 -16.38
CA ARG A 286 0.56 5.72 -15.10
C ARG A 286 1.51 6.79 -14.58
N ALA A 287 2.34 7.36 -15.44
CA ALA A 287 3.22 8.47 -15.06
C ALA A 287 2.43 9.72 -14.67
N SER A 288 1.39 10.07 -15.44
CA SER A 288 0.50 11.21 -15.13
C SER A 288 -0.20 11.05 -13.78
N HIS A 289 -0.70 9.83 -13.49
CA HIS A 289 -1.26 9.52 -12.17
C HIS A 289 -0.23 9.74 -11.06
N VAL A 290 0.94 9.11 -11.16
CA VAL A 290 1.95 9.11 -10.09
C VAL A 290 2.43 10.53 -9.77
N TYR A 291 2.81 11.32 -10.77
CA TYR A 291 3.29 12.68 -10.51
C TYR A 291 2.18 13.59 -9.97
N SER A 292 0.95 13.49 -10.51
CA SER A 292 -0.16 14.30 -10.00
C SER A 292 -0.61 13.87 -8.60
N GLU A 293 -0.52 12.58 -8.25
CA GLU A 293 -0.83 12.07 -6.91
C GLU A 293 0.24 12.49 -5.90
N ALA A 294 1.52 12.41 -6.25
CA ALA A 294 2.60 12.93 -5.41
C ALA A 294 2.42 14.43 -5.10
N LYS A 295 2.06 15.23 -6.13
CA LYS A 295 1.71 16.63 -5.93
C LYS A 295 0.53 16.80 -4.97
N ARG A 296 -0.56 16.04 -5.14
CA ARG A 296 -1.74 16.09 -4.26
C ARG A 296 -1.39 15.77 -2.80
N VAL A 297 -0.45 14.87 -2.54
CA VAL A 297 0.02 14.57 -1.18
C VAL A 297 0.67 15.79 -0.54
N HIS A 298 1.54 16.49 -1.27
CA HIS A 298 2.16 17.73 -0.77
C HIS A 298 1.13 18.84 -0.60
N ASP A 299 0.22 19.02 -1.57
CA ASP A 299 -0.86 20.01 -1.49
C ASP A 299 -1.78 19.72 -0.28
N PHE A 300 -2.03 18.45 0.04
CA PHE A 300 -2.82 18.04 1.21
C PHE A 300 -2.12 18.47 2.50
N LYS A 301 -0.83 18.14 2.66
CA LYS A 301 -0.04 18.56 3.82
C LYS A 301 0.03 20.08 3.94
N ASP A 302 0.31 20.78 2.84
CA ASP A 302 0.41 22.23 2.84
C ASP A 302 -0.93 22.91 3.16
N THR A 303 -2.04 22.29 2.73
CA THR A 303 -3.39 22.73 3.11
C THR A 303 -3.63 22.58 4.61
N VAL A 304 -3.24 21.44 5.20
CA VAL A 304 -3.31 21.23 6.67
C VAL A 304 -2.48 22.26 7.43
N LEU A 305 -1.30 22.64 6.90
CA LEU A 305 -0.39 23.61 7.53
C LEU A 305 -0.73 25.08 7.19
N SER A 306 -1.78 25.32 6.41
CA SER A 306 -2.16 26.67 5.97
C SER A 306 -2.81 27.49 7.10
N LYS A 307 -3.00 28.79 6.85
CA LYS A 307 -3.68 29.71 7.79
C LYS A 307 -5.18 29.86 7.50
N LEU A 308 -5.77 28.92 6.76
CA LEU A 308 -7.19 28.92 6.45
C LEU A 308 -8.02 28.55 7.69
N SER A 309 -9.34 28.76 7.62
CA SER A 309 -10.25 28.25 8.64
C SER A 309 -10.32 26.71 8.56
N ASP A 310 -10.62 26.03 9.69
CA ASP A 310 -10.77 24.56 9.68
C ASP A 310 -11.80 24.10 8.63
N GLU A 311 -12.87 24.87 8.39
CA GLU A 311 -13.87 24.55 7.38
C GLU A 311 -13.32 24.63 5.95
N ASP A 312 -12.54 25.67 5.64
CA ASP A 312 -11.91 25.83 4.33
C ASP A 312 -10.82 24.78 4.10
N ILE A 313 -10.05 24.44 5.15
CA ILE A 313 -9.08 23.34 5.12
C ILE A 313 -9.83 22.06 4.77
N LEU A 314 -10.85 21.67 5.54
CA LEU A 314 -11.60 20.43 5.33
C LEU A 314 -12.21 20.34 3.93
N LYS A 315 -12.76 21.44 3.41
CA LYS A 315 -13.29 21.50 2.05
C LYS A 315 -12.19 21.21 1.02
N ARG A 316 -11.06 21.90 1.12
CA ARG A 316 -9.93 21.73 0.19
C ARG A 316 -9.30 20.33 0.27
N LEU A 317 -9.21 19.74 1.46
CA LEU A 317 -8.80 18.34 1.62
C LEU A 317 -9.79 17.40 0.93
N GLY A 318 -11.09 17.67 1.04
CA GLY A 318 -12.13 16.92 0.34
C GLY A 318 -11.99 16.98 -1.18
N ASP A 319 -11.74 18.16 -1.74
CA ASP A 319 -11.50 18.37 -3.16
C ASP A 319 -10.28 17.55 -3.65
N LEU A 320 -9.16 17.61 -2.93
CA LEU A 320 -7.95 16.82 -3.23
C LEU A 320 -8.22 15.31 -3.20
N MET A 321 -9.02 14.82 -2.25
CA MET A 321 -9.42 13.42 -2.20
C MET A 321 -10.27 13.02 -3.42
N ASN A 322 -11.18 13.90 -3.86
CA ASN A 322 -12.02 13.64 -5.02
C ASN A 322 -11.21 13.59 -6.32
N GLU A 323 -10.25 14.50 -6.48
CA GLU A 323 -9.30 14.51 -7.60
C GLU A 323 -8.43 13.25 -7.61
N SER A 324 -7.96 12.82 -6.44
CA SER A 324 -7.22 11.57 -6.29
C SER A 324 -8.06 10.36 -6.71
N HIS A 325 -9.33 10.28 -6.29
CA HIS A 325 -10.22 9.20 -6.72
C HIS A 325 -10.39 9.16 -8.24
N TYR A 326 -10.63 10.33 -8.86
CA TYR A 326 -10.76 10.44 -10.32
C TYR A 326 -9.49 9.95 -11.01
N SER A 327 -8.31 10.37 -10.52
CA SER A 327 -7.03 9.91 -11.05
C SER A 327 -6.85 8.40 -10.90
N CYS A 328 -7.20 7.83 -9.75
CA CYS A 328 -7.16 6.38 -9.51
C CYS A 328 -8.09 5.60 -10.44
N SER A 329 -9.27 6.15 -10.73
CA SER A 329 -10.29 5.54 -11.58
C SER A 329 -9.93 5.62 -13.07
N VAL A 330 -9.54 6.81 -13.54
CA VAL A 330 -9.34 7.09 -14.98
C VAL A 330 -7.90 6.88 -15.44
N LEU A 331 -6.92 7.42 -14.70
CA LEU A 331 -5.51 7.35 -15.12
C LEU A 331 -4.83 6.09 -14.62
N TYR A 332 -5.11 5.67 -13.39
CA TYR A 332 -4.52 4.45 -12.84
C TYR A 332 -5.38 3.20 -13.04
N GLU A 333 -6.67 3.35 -13.40
CA GLU A 333 -7.57 2.22 -13.67
C GLU A 333 -7.51 1.15 -12.57
N CYS A 334 -7.59 1.60 -11.32
CA CYS A 334 -7.55 0.77 -10.12
C CYS A 334 -8.80 0.87 -9.25
N SER A 335 -9.87 1.48 -9.78
CA SER A 335 -11.20 1.44 -9.14
C SER A 335 -11.99 0.20 -9.59
N CYS A 336 -13.23 0.07 -9.13
CA CYS A 336 -14.20 -0.92 -9.59
C CYS A 336 -15.64 -0.38 -9.47
N PRO A 337 -16.63 -0.98 -10.13
CA PRO A 337 -18.02 -0.49 -10.09
C PRO A 337 -18.57 -0.30 -8.67
N GLU A 338 -18.26 -1.21 -7.75
CA GLU A 338 -18.71 -1.14 -6.36
C GLU A 338 -18.05 0.01 -5.59
N LEU A 339 -16.78 0.32 -5.88
CA LEU A 339 -16.09 1.48 -5.31
C LEU A 339 -16.66 2.78 -5.87
N GLU A 340 -16.95 2.85 -7.17
CA GLU A 340 -17.56 4.03 -7.79
C GLU A 340 -18.97 4.30 -7.23
N GLU A 341 -19.79 3.25 -7.08
CA GLU A 341 -21.11 3.35 -6.43
C GLU A 341 -20.96 3.85 -4.99
N LEU A 342 -20.06 3.24 -4.21
CA LEU A 342 -19.86 3.59 -2.80
C LEU A 342 -19.35 5.03 -2.64
N VAL A 343 -18.34 5.44 -3.41
CA VAL A 343 -17.80 6.81 -3.37
C VAL A 343 -18.86 7.83 -3.76
N LYS A 344 -19.68 7.54 -4.78
CA LYS A 344 -20.81 8.39 -5.13
C LYS A 344 -21.78 8.53 -3.97
N ILE A 345 -22.19 7.43 -3.34
CA ILE A 345 -23.10 7.43 -2.20
C ILE A 345 -22.51 8.20 -1.02
N CYS A 346 -21.22 8.07 -0.73
CA CYS A 346 -20.53 8.88 0.28
C CYS A 346 -20.73 10.38 0.00
N ARG A 347 -20.45 10.83 -1.23
CA ARG A 347 -20.58 12.26 -1.60
C ARG A 347 -22.02 12.74 -1.54
N ASP A 348 -22.97 11.96 -2.06
CA ASP A 348 -24.41 12.28 -2.02
C ASP A 348 -24.95 12.40 -0.58
N ASN A 349 -24.27 11.81 0.41
CA ASN A 349 -24.66 11.83 1.81
C ASN A 349 -23.81 12.77 2.68
N GLY A 350 -23.07 13.70 2.07
CA GLY A 350 -22.40 14.79 2.78
C GLY A 350 -20.92 14.58 3.09
N ALA A 351 -20.26 13.58 2.46
CA ALA A 351 -18.80 13.54 2.47
C ALA A 351 -18.24 14.76 1.69
N LEU A 352 -17.30 15.48 2.31
CA LEU A 352 -16.55 16.57 1.67
C LEU A 352 -15.65 16.03 0.56
N GLY A 353 -15.07 14.85 0.79
CA GLY A 353 -14.37 14.09 -0.23
C GLY A 353 -14.41 12.60 0.08
N ALA A 354 -14.41 11.78 -0.97
CA ALA A 354 -14.37 10.34 -0.85
C ALA A 354 -13.55 9.72 -1.98
N ARG A 355 -12.76 8.71 -1.64
CA ARG A 355 -11.89 7.97 -2.57
C ARG A 355 -11.72 6.52 -2.13
N LEU A 356 -11.34 5.66 -3.07
CA LEU A 356 -10.80 4.34 -2.74
C LEU A 356 -9.55 4.47 -1.86
N THR A 357 -9.23 3.45 -1.06
CA THR A 357 -7.98 3.37 -0.30
C THR A 357 -7.30 2.00 -0.48
N GLY A 358 -5.99 1.96 -0.25
CA GLY A 358 -5.18 0.78 -0.55
C GLY A 358 -4.97 0.57 -2.05
N ALA A 359 -4.86 -0.70 -2.45
CA ALA A 359 -4.54 -1.07 -3.83
C ALA A 359 -5.68 -0.81 -4.84
N GLY A 360 -6.93 -0.80 -4.38
CA GLY A 360 -8.10 -0.75 -5.25
C GLY A 360 -8.50 -2.12 -5.83
N TRP A 361 -9.21 -2.10 -6.96
CA TRP A 361 -9.92 -3.25 -7.56
C TRP A 361 -10.84 -3.98 -6.57
N GLY A 362 -11.49 -3.19 -5.71
CA GLY A 362 -12.27 -3.66 -4.56
C GLY A 362 -11.76 -3.06 -3.26
N GLY A 363 -12.23 -3.62 -2.14
CA GLY A 363 -11.87 -3.16 -0.80
C GLY A 363 -12.61 -1.90 -0.36
N CYS A 364 -11.93 -0.98 0.32
CA CYS A 364 -12.53 0.14 1.03
C CYS A 364 -12.45 1.47 0.28
N ALA A 365 -13.42 2.31 0.58
CA ALA A 365 -13.34 3.75 0.41
C ALA A 365 -13.07 4.43 1.77
N VAL A 366 -12.44 5.59 1.72
CA VAL A 366 -12.27 6.53 2.82
C VAL A 366 -12.99 7.83 2.48
N ALA A 367 -13.84 8.30 3.38
CA ALA A 367 -14.63 9.51 3.24
C ALA A 367 -14.28 10.51 4.35
N LEU A 368 -14.00 11.76 3.98
CA LEU A 368 -13.86 12.88 4.90
C LEU A 368 -15.23 13.50 5.14
N VAL A 369 -15.67 13.52 6.39
CA VAL A 369 -17.01 13.92 6.82
C VAL A 369 -16.89 14.91 7.97
N LYS A 370 -17.78 15.91 8.05
CA LYS A 370 -17.85 16.79 9.23
C LYS A 370 -18.22 15.95 10.47
N GLU A 371 -17.51 16.12 11.58
CA GLU A 371 -17.68 15.32 12.81
C GLU A 371 -19.15 15.27 13.26
N SER A 372 -19.85 16.40 13.15
CA SER A 372 -21.24 16.56 13.57
C SER A 372 -22.24 15.69 12.82
N ILE A 373 -21.93 15.23 11.61
CA ILE A 373 -22.84 14.42 10.78
C ILE A 373 -22.43 12.96 10.69
N VAL A 374 -21.31 12.54 11.30
CA VAL A 374 -20.80 11.15 11.20
C VAL A 374 -21.85 10.09 11.56
N PRO A 375 -22.62 10.21 12.66
CA PRO A 375 -23.65 9.20 12.98
C PRO A 375 -24.73 9.09 11.90
N GLN A 376 -25.19 10.23 11.38
CA GLN A 376 -26.20 10.27 10.33
C GLN A 376 -25.65 9.76 9.00
N PHE A 377 -24.40 10.09 8.68
CA PHE A 377 -23.70 9.60 7.50
C PHE A 377 -23.65 8.07 7.47
N ILE A 378 -23.21 7.45 8.57
CA ILE A 378 -23.16 5.98 8.70
C ILE A 378 -24.55 5.36 8.55
N LEU A 379 -25.58 5.96 9.17
CA LEU A 379 -26.96 5.50 9.05
C LEU A 379 -27.47 5.58 7.60
N ASN A 380 -27.14 6.65 6.89
CA ASN A 380 -27.52 6.81 5.49
C ASN A 380 -26.83 5.77 4.59
N LEU A 381 -25.54 5.50 4.79
CA LEU A 381 -24.82 4.47 4.02
C LEU A 381 -25.36 3.06 4.31
N LYS A 382 -25.78 2.79 5.55
CA LYS A 382 -26.51 1.57 5.90
C LYS A 382 -27.73 1.39 5.00
N GLY A 383 -28.57 2.42 4.88
CA GLY A 383 -29.77 2.38 4.05
C GLY A 383 -29.49 2.33 2.54
N SER A 384 -28.59 3.18 2.06
CA SER A 384 -28.40 3.43 0.62
C SER A 384 -27.47 2.44 -0.07
N PHE A 385 -26.49 1.89 0.64
CA PHE A 385 -25.53 0.94 0.06
C PHE A 385 -25.72 -0.48 0.62
N TYR A 386 -25.69 -0.62 1.95
CA TYR A 386 -25.60 -1.94 2.60
C TYR A 386 -26.93 -2.68 2.71
N GLN A 387 -28.07 -1.99 2.84
CA GLN A 387 -29.37 -2.63 3.07
C GLN A 387 -29.74 -3.64 1.97
N SER A 388 -29.50 -3.29 0.71
CA SER A 388 -29.78 -4.20 -0.41
C SER A 388 -28.86 -5.43 -0.42
N ARG A 389 -27.62 -5.27 0.06
CA ARG A 389 -26.60 -6.33 0.18
C ARG A 389 -26.91 -7.25 1.37
N ILE A 390 -27.39 -6.71 2.49
CA ILE A 390 -27.93 -7.46 3.63
C ILE A 390 -29.15 -8.28 3.19
N ALA A 391 -30.10 -7.67 2.49
CA ALA A 391 -31.31 -8.36 2.03
C ALA A 391 -31.00 -9.52 1.05
N LYS A 392 -29.90 -9.42 0.30
CA LYS A 392 -29.39 -10.48 -0.59
C LYS A 392 -28.53 -11.53 0.13
N GLY A 393 -28.28 -11.38 1.44
CA GLY A 393 -27.45 -12.28 2.22
C GLY A 393 -25.95 -12.18 1.93
N VAL A 394 -25.48 -11.09 1.33
CA VAL A 394 -24.04 -10.86 1.07
C VAL A 394 -23.28 -10.62 2.36
N ILE A 395 -23.90 -9.90 3.31
CA ILE A 395 -23.37 -9.64 4.65
C ILE A 395 -24.48 -9.76 5.69
N ASN A 396 -24.11 -10.07 6.93
CA ASN A 396 -25.04 -10.06 8.06
C ASN A 396 -25.20 -8.62 8.58
N ASN A 397 -26.42 -8.24 8.97
CA ASN A 397 -26.67 -6.95 9.62
C ASN A 397 -25.89 -6.78 10.94
N ASN A 398 -25.62 -7.88 11.65
CA ASN A 398 -24.86 -7.85 12.91
C ASN A 398 -23.37 -7.51 12.68
N ASP A 399 -22.86 -7.75 11.48
CA ASP A 399 -21.46 -7.54 11.11
C ASP A 399 -21.22 -6.17 10.47
N LEU A 400 -22.25 -5.32 10.37
CA LEU A 400 -22.17 -4.05 9.65
C LEU A 400 -21.06 -3.12 10.18
N GLY A 401 -20.77 -3.16 11.48
CA GLY A 401 -19.67 -2.41 12.09
C GLY A 401 -18.27 -2.79 11.57
N LEU A 402 -18.11 -3.98 10.99
CA LEU A 402 -16.87 -4.39 10.32
C LEU A 402 -16.69 -3.75 8.94
N TYR A 403 -17.79 -3.31 8.33
CA TYR A 403 -17.81 -2.78 6.97
C TYR A 403 -17.92 -1.27 6.90
N ILE A 404 -18.48 -0.61 7.92
CA ILE A 404 -18.55 0.85 7.99
C ILE A 404 -18.30 1.35 9.41
N PHE A 405 -17.28 2.19 9.56
CA PHE A 405 -16.88 2.74 10.85
C PHE A 405 -16.09 4.04 10.69
N ALA A 406 -16.19 4.91 11.69
CA ALA A 406 -15.31 6.08 11.81
C ALA A 406 -13.98 5.66 12.42
N SER A 407 -12.88 6.28 11.97
CA SER A 407 -11.53 6.00 12.46
C SER A 407 -10.78 7.29 12.78
N LYS A 408 -9.89 7.20 13.76
CA LYS A 408 -8.97 8.27 14.17
C LYS A 408 -7.53 7.74 14.13
N PRO A 409 -6.53 8.60 13.88
CA PRO A 409 -5.14 8.13 13.85
C PRO A 409 -4.73 7.48 15.18
N SER A 410 -4.21 6.26 15.09
CA SER A 410 -3.90 5.40 16.23
C SER A 410 -2.39 5.15 16.35
N SER A 411 -1.95 4.50 17.42
CA SER A 411 -0.55 4.14 17.60
C SER A 411 -0.12 3.02 16.65
N GLY A 412 1.14 3.01 16.23
CA GLY A 412 1.76 1.89 15.54
C GLY A 412 2.03 0.68 16.43
N ALA A 413 2.77 -0.28 15.89
CA ALA A 413 3.06 -1.57 16.50
C ALA A 413 3.75 -1.42 17.87
N ALA A 414 3.38 -2.30 18.79
CA ALA A 414 3.86 -2.37 20.16
C ALA A 414 3.96 -3.82 20.64
N ILE A 415 4.85 -4.05 21.60
CA ILE A 415 5.01 -5.33 22.30
C ILE A 415 4.35 -5.18 23.67
N PHE A 416 3.49 -6.13 24.03
CA PHE A 416 2.92 -6.25 25.38
C PHE A 416 3.65 -7.37 26.12
N LYS A 417 4.25 -7.05 27.26
CA LYS A 417 4.84 -8.02 28.18
C LYS A 417 3.91 -8.11 29.39
N PHE A 418 3.44 -9.32 29.70
CA PHE A 418 2.49 -9.60 30.79
C PHE A 418 3.20 -10.24 31.98
#